data_AF-A0A9N8GZ97-F1
#
_entry.id   AF-A0A9N8GZ97-F1
#
_cell.length_a   1.000
_cell.length_b   1.000
_cell.length_c   1.000
_cell.angle_alpha   90.00
_cell.angle_beta   90.00
_cell.angle_gamma   90.00
#
_symmetry.space_group_name_H-M   'P 1'
#
loop_
_entity.id
_entity.type
_entity.pdbx_description
1 polymer ?
#
loop_
_entity_poly.entity_id
_entity_poly.type
_entity_poly.pdbx_seq_one_letter_code
_entity_poly.pdbx_strand_id
1 'polypeptide(L)'
;MLFGSKKKSTTAPVENSGVTVMKLRDNIANQEKREAHLMARMEQLTIEAKQKKAKGDKRGALFAMKKRKLHENELAKIENVKMTLETQAISLEGATQNISTFDAMKTGNSAMKSIRKMFGVEKVDQLLDDTKDEMELQQEVNMALTQPLDPYLADDEDLLAELQALEAEDSKATMWPVAPSRPVKTPTKQGAPEPKKSKSKFALFA
;
A
#
# COMPACT_ATOMS: atom_id res chain seq x y z
N MET A 1 -32.16 -31.69 46.08
CA MET A 1 -32.21 -31.50 44.62
C MET A 1 -31.53 -30.17 44.31
N LEU A 2 -30.40 -30.20 43.58
CA LEU A 2 -29.67 -28.99 43.17
C LEU A 2 -29.40 -29.11 41.68
N PHE A 3 -30.26 -28.51 40.87
CA PHE A 3 -30.16 -28.50 39.41
C PHE A 3 -29.27 -27.33 38.97
N GLY A 4 -28.08 -27.65 38.48
CA GLY A 4 -27.20 -26.71 37.79
C GLY A 4 -27.67 -26.49 36.35
N SER A 5 -28.24 -25.33 36.07
CA SER A 5 -28.61 -24.89 34.73
C SER A 5 -27.35 -24.53 33.92
N LYS A 6 -27.02 -25.39 32.96
CA LYS A 6 -25.96 -25.17 31.97
C LYS A 6 -26.38 -24.03 31.04
N LYS A 7 -25.86 -22.82 31.28
CA LYS A 7 -26.06 -21.65 30.41
C LYS A 7 -25.39 -21.95 29.06
N LYS A 8 -26.20 -22.21 28.02
CA LYS A 8 -25.76 -22.22 26.62
C LYS A 8 -25.10 -20.86 26.36
N SER A 9 -23.79 -20.86 26.12
CA SER A 9 -23.13 -19.71 25.50
C SER A 9 -23.72 -19.57 24.10
N THR A 10 -24.63 -18.63 23.93
CA THR A 10 -25.03 -18.13 22.61
C THR A 10 -23.81 -17.44 22.02
N THR A 11 -22.95 -18.21 21.35
CA THR A 11 -22.05 -17.65 20.35
C THR A 11 -22.94 -16.96 19.34
N ALA A 12 -22.92 -15.63 19.32
CA ALA A 12 -23.46 -14.86 18.22
C ALA A 12 -22.93 -15.47 16.90
N PRO A 13 -23.70 -15.42 15.80
CA PRO A 13 -23.17 -15.84 14.51
C PRO A 13 -21.84 -15.12 14.32
N VAL A 14 -20.75 -15.87 14.16
CA VAL A 14 -19.48 -15.30 13.75
C VAL A 14 -19.81 -14.59 12.46
N GLU A 15 -19.83 -13.26 12.49
CA GLU A 15 -20.07 -12.46 11.31
C GLU A 15 -19.07 -12.94 10.24
N ASN A 16 -19.55 -13.24 9.04
CA ASN A 16 -18.70 -13.81 7.99
C ASN A 16 -17.43 -12.95 7.90
N SER A 17 -16.27 -13.55 8.15
CA SER A 17 -15.01 -12.82 8.25
C SER A 17 -14.75 -12.00 6.99
N GLY A 18 -15.14 -12.52 5.81
CA GLY A 18 -15.09 -11.78 4.56
C GLY A 18 -15.96 -10.51 4.56
N VAL A 19 -17.18 -10.58 5.09
CA VAL A 19 -18.06 -9.39 5.22
C VAL A 19 -17.48 -8.36 6.18
N THR A 20 -16.83 -8.82 7.25
CA THR A 20 -16.18 -7.94 8.23
C THR A 20 -14.96 -7.25 7.62
N VAL A 21 -14.12 -7.97 6.87
CA VAL A 21 -12.99 -7.40 6.11
C VAL A 21 -13.50 -6.35 5.13
N MET A 22 -14.54 -6.64 4.36
CA MET A 22 -15.13 -5.68 3.43
C MET A 22 -15.56 -4.38 4.14
N LYS A 23 -16.25 -4.49 5.29
CA LYS A 23 -16.64 -3.33 6.09
C LYS A 23 -15.45 -2.52 6.60
N LEU A 24 -14.35 -3.18 6.98
CA LEU A 24 -13.11 -2.50 7.38
C LEU A 24 -12.51 -1.73 6.20
N ARG A 25 -12.42 -2.36 5.02
CA ARG A 25 -11.93 -1.74 3.78
C ARG A 25 -12.80 -0.56 3.33
N ASP A 26 -14.12 -0.69 3.43
CA ASP A 26 -15.06 0.41 3.15
C ASP A 26 -14.84 1.59 4.11
N ASN A 27 -14.58 1.32 5.40
CA ASN A 27 -14.25 2.37 6.36
C ASN A 27 -12.91 3.05 6.03
N ILE A 28 -11.88 2.30 5.63
CA ILE A 28 -10.62 2.87 5.17
C ILE A 28 -10.85 3.81 3.98
N ALA A 29 -11.60 3.37 2.95
CA ALA A 29 -11.93 4.19 1.79
C ALA A 29 -12.73 5.46 2.17
N ASN A 30 -13.59 5.39 3.19
CA ASN A 30 -14.29 6.56 3.70
C ASN A 30 -13.35 7.53 4.43
N GLN A 31 -12.36 7.02 5.17
CA GLN A 31 -11.33 7.84 5.80
C GLN A 31 -10.45 8.54 4.75
N GLU A 32 -10.07 7.86 3.66
CA GLU A 32 -9.31 8.43 2.55
C GLU A 32 -10.04 9.60 1.87
N LYS A 33 -11.35 9.44 1.64
CA LYS A 33 -12.19 10.55 1.11
C LYS A 33 -12.19 11.75 2.06
N ARG A 34 -12.27 11.52 3.37
CA ARG A 34 -12.24 12.57 4.39
C ARG A 34 -10.88 13.27 4.43
N GLU A 35 -9.80 12.49 4.37
CA GLU A 35 -8.42 12.96 4.26
C GLU A 35 -8.25 13.87 3.03
N ALA A 36 -8.68 13.43 1.84
CA ALA A 36 -8.63 14.24 0.61
C ALA A 36 -9.38 15.57 0.75
N HIS A 37 -10.57 15.53 1.37
CA HIS A 37 -11.37 16.74 1.62
C HIS A 37 -10.66 17.70 2.60
N LEU A 38 -10.06 17.19 3.68
CA LEU A 38 -9.31 18.01 4.64
C LEU A 38 -8.07 18.64 4.01
N MET A 39 -7.32 17.88 3.19
CA MET A 39 -6.16 18.41 2.46
C MET A 39 -6.56 19.55 1.52
N ALA A 40 -7.63 19.37 0.73
CA ALA A 40 -8.14 20.44 -0.13
C ALA A 40 -8.57 21.67 0.68
N ARG A 41 -9.19 21.47 1.85
CA ARG A 41 -9.58 22.57 2.74
C ARG A 41 -8.39 23.31 3.33
N MET A 42 -7.32 22.59 3.68
CA MET A 42 -6.08 23.17 4.17
C MET A 42 -5.38 24.03 3.11
N GLU A 43 -5.40 23.61 1.85
CA GLU A 43 -4.85 24.41 0.74
C GLU A 43 -5.65 25.71 0.56
N GLN A 44 -6.98 25.63 0.57
CA GLN A 44 -7.85 26.82 0.53
C GLN A 44 -7.55 27.80 1.67
N LEU A 45 -7.37 27.31 2.90
CA LEU A 45 -7.02 28.15 4.05
C LEU A 45 -5.62 28.76 3.93
N THR A 46 -4.69 28.05 3.29
CA THR A 46 -3.34 28.57 3.00
C THR A 46 -3.42 29.73 2.00
N ILE A 47 -4.22 29.58 0.94
CA ILE A 47 -4.48 30.64 -0.04
C ILE A 47 -5.16 31.84 0.63
N GLU A 48 -6.20 31.61 1.44
CA GLU A 48 -6.91 32.65 2.19
C GLU A 48 -5.96 33.43 3.12
N ALA A 49 -5.10 32.72 3.86
CA ALA A 49 -4.12 33.33 4.76
C ALA A 49 -3.14 34.23 3.99
N LYS A 50 -2.62 33.76 2.85
CA LYS A 50 -1.73 34.55 1.97
C LYS A 50 -2.43 35.82 1.46
N GLN A 51 -3.68 35.70 0.99
CA GLN A 51 -4.47 36.83 0.48
C GLN A 51 -4.74 37.87 1.58
N LYS A 52 -5.15 37.43 2.77
CA LYS A 52 -5.40 38.34 3.91
C LYS A 52 -4.13 39.05 4.37
N LYS A 53 -3.01 38.34 4.42
CA LYS A 53 -1.69 38.93 4.73
C LYS A 53 -1.30 40.00 3.70
N ALA A 54 -1.50 39.74 2.41
CA ALA A 54 -1.20 40.70 1.34
C ALA A 54 -2.04 41.99 1.44
N LYS A 55 -3.27 41.90 1.97
CA LYS A 55 -4.15 43.05 2.24
C LYS A 55 -3.87 43.76 3.57
N GLY A 56 -2.83 43.37 4.31
CA GLY A 56 -2.50 43.92 5.63
C GLY A 56 -3.33 43.37 6.79
N ASP A 57 -4.29 42.48 6.55
CA ASP A 57 -5.11 41.84 7.60
C ASP A 57 -4.34 40.68 8.27
N LYS A 58 -3.45 41.04 9.20
CA LYS A 58 -2.66 40.08 9.98
C LYS A 58 -3.54 39.20 10.87
N ARG A 59 -4.62 39.73 11.46
CA ARG A 59 -5.49 38.97 12.38
C ARG A 59 -6.27 37.90 11.63
N GLY A 60 -6.83 38.24 10.47
CA GLY A 60 -7.54 37.29 9.64
C GLY A 60 -6.63 36.22 9.04
N ALA A 61 -5.39 36.57 8.65
CA ALA A 61 -4.41 35.59 8.19
C ALA A 61 -4.04 34.58 9.30
N LEU A 62 -3.79 35.05 10.52
CA LEU A 62 -3.52 34.18 11.67
C LEU A 62 -4.72 33.28 12.00
N PHE A 63 -5.94 33.78 11.86
CA PHE A 63 -7.15 32.98 12.08
C PHE A 63 -7.30 31.85 11.04
N ALA A 64 -7.04 32.13 9.76
CA ALA A 64 -7.04 31.11 8.72
C ALA A 64 -5.96 30.03 8.97
N MET A 65 -4.75 30.44 9.38
CA MET A 65 -3.68 29.50 9.77
C MET A 65 -4.04 28.64 10.98
N LYS A 66 -4.71 29.20 12.00
CA LYS A 66 -5.22 28.43 13.15
C LYS A 66 -6.23 27.36 12.72
N LYS A 67 -7.16 27.70 11.82
CA LYS A 67 -8.10 26.72 11.24
C LYS A 67 -7.36 25.62 10.48
N ARG A 68 -6.34 25.99 9.69
CA ARG A 68 -5.52 25.01 8.96
C ARG A 68 -4.86 24.02 9.93
N LYS A 69 -4.32 24.54 11.05
CA LYS A 69 -3.68 23.71 12.07
C LYS A 69 -4.64 22.73 12.76
N LEU A 70 -5.92 23.10 12.90
CA LEU A 70 -6.94 22.18 13.40
C LEU A 70 -7.19 21.02 12.42
N HIS A 71 -7.23 21.30 11.12
CA HIS A 71 -7.36 20.25 10.11
C HIS A 71 -6.11 19.37 9.99
N GLU A 72 -4.91 19.92 10.15
CA GLU A 72 -3.66 19.12 10.26
C GLU A 72 -3.75 18.11 11.41
N ASN A 73 -4.23 18.54 12.58
CA ASN A 73 -4.38 17.65 13.73
C ASN A 73 -5.46 16.59 13.51
N GLU A 74 -6.50 16.90 12.73
CA GLU A 74 -7.53 15.93 12.35
C GLU A 74 -6.98 14.90 11.34
N LEU A 75 -6.19 15.35 10.37
CA LEU A 75 -5.53 14.50 9.38
C LEU A 75 -4.63 13.46 10.06
N ALA A 76 -3.79 13.88 11.00
CA ALA A 76 -2.94 12.96 11.76
C ALA A 76 -3.75 11.90 12.54
N LYS A 77 -4.96 12.22 13.00
CA LYS A 77 -5.83 11.23 13.64
C LYS A 77 -6.39 10.24 12.64
N ILE A 78 -6.75 10.71 11.44
CA ILE A 78 -7.25 9.86 10.36
C ILE A 78 -6.17 8.85 9.93
N GLU A 79 -4.92 9.27 9.79
CA GLU A 79 -3.79 8.39 9.47
C GLU A 79 -3.66 7.25 10.48
N ASN A 80 -3.68 7.57 11.79
CA ASN A 80 -3.64 6.56 12.85
C ASN A 80 -4.84 5.58 12.80
N VAL A 81 -6.04 6.08 12.50
CA VAL A 81 -7.23 5.26 12.37
C VAL A 81 -7.11 4.32 11.16
N LYS A 82 -6.64 4.81 10.01
CA LYS A 82 -6.42 3.98 8.81
C LYS A 82 -5.46 2.83 9.10
N MET A 83 -4.29 3.12 9.67
CA MET A 83 -3.30 2.09 10.01
C MET A 83 -3.87 1.03 10.98
N THR A 84 -4.68 1.46 11.94
CA THR A 84 -5.37 0.53 12.86
C THR A 84 -6.35 -0.37 12.12
N LEU A 85 -7.17 0.19 11.23
CA LEU A 85 -8.14 -0.57 10.43
C LEU A 85 -7.46 -1.55 9.46
N GLU A 86 -6.35 -1.15 8.85
CA GLU A 86 -5.54 -1.99 7.97
C GLU A 86 -4.95 -3.18 8.72
N THR A 87 -4.36 -2.93 9.88
CA THR A 87 -3.83 -3.99 10.76
C THR A 87 -4.92 -4.98 11.15
N GLN A 88 -6.12 -4.49 11.48
CA GLN A 88 -7.27 -5.34 11.80
C GLN A 88 -7.73 -6.18 10.60
N ALA A 89 -7.76 -5.60 9.40
CA ALA A 89 -8.14 -6.33 8.19
C ALA A 89 -7.16 -7.47 7.89
N ILE A 90 -5.86 -7.18 7.91
CA ILE A 90 -4.79 -8.18 7.71
C ILE A 90 -4.87 -9.29 8.77
N SER A 91 -5.06 -8.91 10.04
CA SER A 91 -5.18 -9.87 11.14
C SER A 91 -6.38 -10.80 10.95
N LEU A 92 -7.53 -10.28 10.51
CA LEU A 92 -8.74 -11.09 10.28
C LEU A 92 -8.58 -12.02 9.06
N GLU A 93 -7.92 -11.55 8.01
CA GLU A 93 -7.57 -12.36 6.82
C GLU A 93 -6.66 -13.54 7.23
N GLY A 94 -5.59 -13.26 7.99
CA GLY A 94 -4.70 -14.30 8.52
C GLY A 94 -5.40 -15.27 9.48
N ALA A 95 -6.29 -14.77 10.35
CA ALA A 95 -7.11 -15.62 11.21
C ALA A 95 -8.02 -16.55 10.40
N THR A 96 -8.58 -16.07 9.30
CA THR A 96 -9.41 -16.88 8.39
C THR A 96 -8.60 -17.99 7.73
N GLN A 97 -7.36 -17.70 7.32
CA GLN A 97 -6.43 -18.72 6.81
C GLN A 97 -6.08 -19.77 7.88
N ASN A 98 -5.82 -19.33 9.11
CA ASN A 98 -5.53 -20.23 10.23
C ASN A 98 -6.71 -21.18 10.53
N ILE A 99 -7.96 -20.72 10.40
CA ILE A 99 -9.15 -21.58 10.53
C ILE A 99 -9.13 -22.68 9.47
N SER A 100 -8.85 -22.35 8.20
CA SER A 100 -8.75 -23.33 7.11
C SER A 100 -7.67 -24.38 7.40
N THR A 101 -6.48 -23.94 7.83
CA THR A 101 -5.40 -24.83 8.26
C THR A 101 -5.85 -25.74 9.40
N PHE A 102 -6.52 -25.19 10.41
CA PHE A 102 -7.03 -25.95 11.54
C PHE A 102 -8.06 -27.02 11.12
N ASP A 103 -8.99 -26.69 10.21
CA ASP A 103 -9.97 -27.65 9.70
C ASP A 103 -9.31 -28.78 8.88
N ALA A 104 -8.27 -28.47 8.11
CA ALA A 104 -7.45 -29.47 7.44
C ALA A 104 -6.74 -30.39 8.44
N MET A 105 -6.13 -29.83 9.49
CA MET A 105 -5.49 -30.60 10.57
C MET A 105 -6.50 -31.51 11.28
N LYS A 106 -7.72 -31.02 11.53
CA LYS A 106 -8.80 -31.82 12.14
C LYS A 106 -9.21 -33.00 11.27
N THR A 107 -9.30 -32.77 9.95
CA THR A 107 -9.60 -33.82 8.97
C THR A 107 -8.48 -34.87 8.93
N GLY A 108 -7.22 -34.44 8.84
CA GLY A 108 -6.05 -35.32 8.89
C GLY A 108 -5.99 -36.15 10.17
N ASN A 109 -6.20 -35.53 11.34
CA ASN A 109 -6.25 -36.25 12.61
C ASN A 109 -7.38 -37.29 12.66
N SER A 110 -8.54 -36.99 12.07
CA SER A 110 -9.66 -37.95 11.99
C SER A 110 -9.34 -39.13 11.07
N ALA A 111 -8.64 -38.89 9.95
CA ALA A 111 -8.14 -39.95 9.08
C ALA A 111 -7.09 -40.82 9.81
N MET A 112 -6.14 -40.21 10.51
CA MET A 112 -5.13 -40.91 11.30
C MET A 112 -5.75 -41.78 12.40
N LYS A 113 -6.78 -41.28 13.09
CA LYS A 113 -7.55 -42.09 14.06
C LYS A 113 -8.20 -43.31 13.41
N SER A 114 -8.71 -43.18 12.19
CA SER A 114 -9.28 -44.31 11.45
C SER A 114 -8.21 -45.32 11.03
N ILE A 115 -7.04 -44.86 10.60
CA ILE A 115 -5.89 -45.72 10.27
C ILE A 115 -5.42 -46.50 11.50
N ARG A 116 -5.24 -45.84 12.65
CA ARG A 116 -4.89 -46.49 13.94
C ARG A 116 -5.89 -47.59 14.32
N LYS A 117 -7.19 -47.38 14.08
CA LYS A 117 -8.22 -48.41 14.31
C LYS A 117 -8.11 -49.61 13.37
N MET A 118 -7.67 -49.41 12.13
CA MET A 118 -7.56 -50.49 11.12
C MET A 118 -6.30 -51.34 11.29
N PHE A 119 -5.16 -50.71 11.60
CA PHE A 119 -3.85 -51.38 11.59
C PHE A 119 -3.27 -51.66 12.99
N GLY A 120 -3.93 -51.17 14.06
CA GLY A 120 -3.46 -51.24 15.43
C GLY A 120 -2.63 -50.00 15.81
N VAL A 121 -2.77 -49.55 17.07
CA VAL A 121 -2.15 -48.31 17.55
C VAL A 121 -0.63 -48.41 17.53
N GLU A 122 -0.06 -49.50 18.08
CA GLU A 122 1.40 -49.68 18.18
C GLU A 122 2.11 -49.63 16.82
N LYS A 123 1.58 -50.31 15.80
CA LYS A 123 2.22 -50.37 14.47
C LYS A 123 2.18 -49.03 13.74
N VAL A 124 1.08 -48.28 13.90
CA VAL A 124 0.93 -46.96 13.28
C VAL A 124 1.76 -45.93 14.00
N ASP A 125 1.84 -45.99 15.33
CA ASP A 125 2.68 -45.07 16.11
C ASP A 125 4.18 -45.33 15.82
N GLN A 126 4.62 -46.58 15.72
CA GLN A 126 5.99 -46.91 15.30
C GLN A 126 6.32 -46.35 13.91
N LEU A 127 5.42 -46.54 12.93
CA LEU A 127 5.63 -45.97 11.59
C LEU A 127 5.66 -44.43 11.59
N LEU A 128 4.86 -43.78 12.44
CA LEU A 128 4.87 -42.31 12.57
C LEU A 128 6.16 -41.80 13.20
N ASP A 129 6.70 -42.51 14.18
CA ASP A 129 8.00 -42.19 14.78
C ASP A 129 9.11 -42.37 13.75
N ASP A 130 9.16 -43.50 13.02
CA ASP A 130 10.13 -43.72 11.93
C ASP A 130 10.03 -42.62 10.85
N THR A 131 8.80 -42.18 10.52
CA THR A 131 8.58 -41.10 9.55
C THR A 131 9.03 -39.75 10.08
N LYS A 132 8.84 -39.48 11.38
CA LYS A 132 9.28 -38.23 12.01
C LYS A 132 10.80 -38.15 12.04
N ASP A 133 11.47 -39.24 12.37
CA ASP A 133 12.93 -39.33 12.34
C ASP A 133 13.46 -39.10 10.91
N GLU A 134 12.81 -39.65 9.89
CA GLU A 134 13.16 -39.41 8.48
C GLU A 134 12.92 -37.94 8.06
N MET A 135 11.84 -37.31 8.53
CA MET A 135 11.57 -35.89 8.28
C MET A 135 12.60 -34.99 8.97
N GLU A 136 13.02 -35.32 10.18
CA GLU A 136 14.08 -34.60 10.91
C GLU A 136 15.43 -34.75 10.19
N LEU A 137 15.75 -35.95 9.71
CA LEU A 137 16.93 -36.20 8.87
C LEU A 137 16.87 -35.39 7.58
N GLN A 138 15.72 -35.36 6.89
CA GLN A 138 15.53 -34.55 5.69
C GLN A 138 15.68 -33.05 5.98
N GLN A 139 15.19 -32.58 7.12
CA GLN A 139 15.35 -31.19 7.53
C GLN A 139 16.82 -30.88 7.86
N GLU A 140 17.54 -31.79 8.51
CA GLU A 140 18.98 -31.67 8.77
C GLU A 140 19.78 -31.65 7.47
N VAL A 141 19.46 -32.52 6.51
CA VAL A 141 20.05 -32.51 5.17
C VAL A 141 19.74 -31.22 4.45
N ASN A 142 18.48 -30.75 4.50
CA ASN A 142 18.10 -29.50 3.86
C ASN A 142 18.79 -28.32 4.53
N MET A 143 18.90 -28.28 5.86
CA MET A 143 19.64 -27.24 6.60
C MET A 143 21.14 -27.30 6.32
N ALA A 144 21.73 -28.48 6.12
CA ALA A 144 23.13 -28.63 5.72
C ALA A 144 23.36 -28.19 4.25
N LEU A 145 22.36 -28.35 3.39
CA LEU A 145 22.40 -27.93 1.98
C LEU A 145 22.05 -26.46 1.78
N THR A 146 21.11 -25.94 2.56
CA THR A 146 20.68 -24.54 2.56
C THR A 146 21.43 -23.70 3.55
N GLN A 147 22.37 -24.26 4.33
CA GLN A 147 23.28 -23.50 5.18
C GLN A 147 23.88 -22.41 4.30
N PRO A 148 23.43 -21.15 4.43
CA PRO A 148 24.03 -20.07 3.71
C PRO A 148 25.42 -19.94 4.31
N LEU A 149 26.44 -19.72 3.48
CA LEU A 149 27.74 -19.32 4.01
C LEU A 149 27.64 -17.99 4.80
N ASP A 150 26.50 -17.28 4.77
CA ASP A 150 26.16 -16.21 5.73
C ASP A 150 24.63 -15.89 5.74
N PRO A 151 23.90 -16.01 6.88
CA PRO A 151 22.47 -15.67 6.99
C PRO A 151 22.15 -14.20 7.38
N TYR A 152 23.12 -13.29 7.48
CA TYR A 152 22.90 -11.90 7.96
C TYR A 152 23.06 -10.78 6.90
N LEU A 153 23.08 -11.08 5.61
CA LEU A 153 23.47 -10.12 4.56
C LEU A 153 22.35 -9.33 3.84
N ALA A 154 21.08 -9.39 4.27
CA ALA A 154 20.11 -8.40 3.80
C ALA A 154 19.99 -7.30 4.86
N ASP A 155 20.75 -6.22 4.65
CA ASP A 155 20.70 -5.01 5.48
C ASP A 155 19.32 -4.34 5.31
N ASP A 156 18.80 -3.71 6.36
CA ASP A 156 17.59 -2.87 6.28
C ASP A 156 17.77 -1.77 5.20
N GLU A 157 19.02 -1.33 4.95
CA GLU A 157 19.37 -0.42 3.85
C GLU A 157 19.12 -1.02 2.45
N ASP A 158 19.37 -2.32 2.26
CA ASP A 158 19.13 -2.99 0.97
C ASP A 158 17.63 -3.12 0.69
N LEU A 159 16.83 -3.39 1.73
CA LEU A 159 15.36 -3.45 1.63
C LEU A 159 14.76 -2.06 1.35
N LEU A 160 15.31 -1.01 1.96
CA LEU A 160 14.94 0.38 1.68
C LEU A 160 15.27 0.79 0.24
N ALA A 161 16.42 0.36 -0.28
CA ALA A 161 16.81 0.62 -1.66
C ALA A 161 15.90 -0.10 -2.67
N GLU A 162 15.51 -1.36 -2.39
CA GLU A 162 14.57 -2.11 -3.22
C GLU A 162 13.19 -1.45 -3.23
N LEU A 163 12.70 -1.00 -2.07
CA LEU A 163 11.45 -0.25 -1.95
C LEU A 163 11.47 1.03 -2.82
N GLN A 164 12.57 1.79 -2.75
CA GLN A 164 12.73 3.03 -3.51
C GLN A 164 12.82 2.77 -5.03
N ALA A 165 13.39 1.64 -5.45
CA ALA A 165 13.45 1.24 -6.85
C ALA A 165 12.05 0.94 -7.42
N LEU A 166 11.19 0.26 -6.66
CA LEU A 166 9.80 -0.04 -7.05
C LEU A 166 8.97 1.26 -7.21
N GLU A 167 9.11 2.21 -6.28
CA GLU A 167 8.41 3.51 -6.35
C GLU A 167 8.82 4.35 -7.58
N ALA A 168 10.09 4.25 -8.00
CA ALA A 168 10.59 4.93 -9.18
C ALA A 168 10.07 4.30 -10.48
N GLU A 169 9.84 3.00 -10.49
CA GLU A 169 9.33 2.26 -11.64
C GLU A 169 7.86 2.61 -11.92
N ASP A 170 7.04 2.72 -10.87
CA ASP A 170 5.64 3.21 -10.95
C ASP A 170 5.55 4.67 -11.42
N SER A 171 6.48 5.51 -10.96
CA SER A 171 6.56 6.93 -11.37
C SER A 171 6.91 7.08 -12.85
N LYS A 172 7.71 6.15 -13.41
CA LYS A 172 8.12 6.16 -14.82
C LYS A 172 7.01 5.66 -15.74
N ALA A 173 6.17 4.74 -15.28
CA ALA A 173 4.97 4.31 -16.00
C ALA A 173 3.93 5.44 -16.16
N THR A 174 3.94 6.44 -15.27
CA THR A 174 2.98 7.57 -15.28
C THR A 174 3.43 8.75 -16.17
N MET A 175 4.70 8.79 -16.63
CA MET A 175 5.23 9.85 -17.49
C MET A 175 5.35 9.42 -18.95
N TRP A 176 4.22 9.29 -19.65
CA TRP A 176 4.22 9.31 -21.12
C TRP A 176 4.38 10.77 -21.61
N PRO A 177 5.41 11.14 -22.39
CA PRO A 177 5.63 12.52 -22.75
C PRO A 177 4.67 12.96 -23.85
N VAL A 178 3.84 13.97 -23.58
CA VAL A 178 3.19 14.78 -24.61
C VAL A 178 4.27 15.57 -25.35
N ALA A 179 4.45 15.32 -26.65
CA ALA A 179 5.50 15.93 -27.46
C ALA A 179 5.32 17.46 -27.60
N PRO A 180 6.37 18.28 -27.38
CA PRO A 180 6.28 19.72 -27.56
C PRO A 180 6.58 20.15 -29.00
N SER A 181 5.67 20.94 -29.59
CA SER A 181 5.82 21.62 -30.89
C SER A 181 6.94 22.67 -30.82
N ARG A 182 7.93 22.61 -31.74
CA ARG A 182 9.08 23.54 -31.74
C ARG A 182 9.01 24.54 -32.93
N PRO A 183 9.30 25.84 -32.73
CA PRO A 183 9.28 26.84 -33.81
C PRO A 183 10.62 26.91 -34.56
N VAL A 184 10.57 27.09 -35.89
CA VAL A 184 11.72 27.14 -36.81
C VAL A 184 12.34 28.55 -36.86
N LYS A 185 13.67 28.65 -36.76
CA LYS A 185 14.46 29.86 -37.07
C LYS A 185 15.53 29.53 -38.13
N THR A 186 15.65 30.38 -39.15
CA THR A 186 16.62 30.30 -40.27
C THR A 186 17.95 31.00 -39.95
N PRO A 187 19.09 30.60 -40.56
CA PRO A 187 20.41 31.15 -40.24
C PRO A 187 20.87 32.26 -41.21
N THR A 188 21.58 33.27 -40.66
CA THR A 188 22.20 34.40 -41.37
C THR A 188 23.67 34.11 -41.71
N LYS A 189 24.13 34.40 -42.94
CA LYS A 189 25.56 34.48 -43.32
C LYS A 189 25.88 35.89 -43.85
N GLN A 190 27.02 36.46 -43.41
CA GLN A 190 27.59 37.74 -43.88
C GLN A 190 28.76 37.51 -44.86
N GLY A 191 28.90 38.40 -45.85
CA GLY A 191 30.07 38.55 -46.73
C GLY A 191 29.76 39.43 -47.96
N ALA A 192 30.29 40.67 -47.99
CA ALA A 192 30.14 41.74 -48.99
C ALA A 192 30.87 41.44 -50.35
N PRO A 193 30.79 42.24 -51.46
CA PRO A 193 30.42 43.67 -51.57
C PRO A 193 29.51 44.12 -52.76
N GLU A 194 29.02 45.37 -52.67
CA GLU A 194 28.34 46.19 -53.71
C GLU A 194 29.17 46.36 -55.02
N PRO A 195 28.61 46.74 -56.22
CA PRO A 195 27.65 47.85 -56.42
C PRO A 195 26.67 47.77 -57.63
N LYS A 196 25.64 48.66 -57.65
CA LYS A 196 25.28 49.64 -58.73
C LYS A 196 23.79 49.98 -58.78
N LYS A 197 23.53 51.29 -58.90
CA LYS A 197 22.23 51.95 -59.10
C LYS A 197 21.58 51.55 -60.43
N SER A 198 20.25 51.38 -60.45
CA SER A 198 19.43 51.71 -61.62
C SER A 198 17.99 52.05 -61.22
N LYS A 199 17.44 53.09 -61.85
CA LYS A 199 16.11 53.70 -61.62
C LYS A 199 15.07 53.05 -62.53
N SER A 200 13.81 52.91 -62.10
CA SER A 200 12.58 53.11 -62.91
C SER A 200 11.35 52.87 -62.02
N LYS A 201 10.56 53.89 -61.64
CA LYS A 201 9.33 54.36 -62.32
C LYS A 201 8.47 53.23 -62.94
N PHE A 202 7.24 53.03 -62.45
CA PHE A 202 5.99 53.52 -63.08
C PHE A 202 4.72 53.02 -62.33
N ALA A 203 3.72 53.92 -62.25
CA ALA A 203 2.24 53.80 -62.17
C ALA A 203 1.57 52.59 -61.46
N LEU A 204 0.60 52.69 -60.54
CA LEU A 204 -0.60 53.55 -60.39
C LEU A 204 -1.64 53.36 -61.50
N PHE A 205 -2.67 52.55 -61.25
CA PHE A 205 -4.07 52.69 -61.71
C PHE A 205 -4.88 51.79 -60.75
N ALA A 206 -5.63 52.38 -59.82
CA ALA A 206 -7.03 52.81 -59.94
C ALA A 206 -7.99 51.62 -60.02
#